data_AF-A0A0N0LWN8-F1
#
_entry.id   AF-A0A0N0LWN8-F1
#
_cell.length_a   1.000
_cell.length_b   1.000
_cell.length_c   1.000
_cell.angle_alpha   90.00
_cell.angle_beta   90.00
_cell.angle_gamma   90.00
#
_symmetry.space_group_name_H-M   'P 1'
#
loop_
_entity.id
_entity.type
_entity.pdbx_description
1 polymer ?
#
loop_
_entity_poly.entity_id
_entity_poly.type
_entity_poly.pdbx_seq_one_letter_code
_entity_poly.pdbx_strand_id
1 'polypeptide(L)'
;MTYVVFFAILLLITLLGSYLVIENNRRKAVEAKKKLFNARVTEVTNNLKAKLNEFSDAKILRPKYIARTQVIASNFFVVQPHTDENLLYLEGIIESLISTISSELAKTYVTGERDALAEKLDYFVADLPQTGIAYNHGFYREILPSLIKILQSPELQNNDNEDYSNATEQTEITPPISPPKIDTQEINLA
;
A
#
# COMPACT_ATOMS: atom_id res chain seq x y z
N MET A 1 -46.18 29.27 -44.95
CA MET A 1 -46.60 28.37 -43.85
C MET A 1 -45.94 27.00 -43.92
N THR A 2 -46.02 26.27 -45.04
CA THR A 2 -45.35 24.96 -45.23
C THR A 2 -43.84 24.98 -45.05
N TYR A 3 -43.13 25.98 -45.57
CA TYR A 3 -41.67 26.10 -45.39
C TYR A 3 -41.23 26.23 -43.92
N VAL A 4 -42.02 26.95 -43.11
CA VAL A 4 -41.76 27.11 -41.67
C VAL A 4 -41.94 25.78 -40.94
N VAL A 5 -42.97 25.01 -41.32
CA VAL A 5 -43.22 23.67 -40.76
C VAL A 5 -42.09 22.69 -41.13
N PHE A 6 -41.64 22.68 -42.39
CA PHE A 6 -40.51 21.85 -42.82
C PHE A 6 -39.22 22.19 -42.07
N PHE A 7 -38.93 23.49 -41.92
CA PHE A 7 -37.75 23.92 -41.17
C PHE A 7 -37.83 23.52 -39.69
N ALA A 8 -39.01 23.65 -39.07
CA ALA A 8 -39.23 23.22 -37.68
C ALA A 8 -39.03 21.71 -37.50
N ILE A 9 -39.50 20.88 -38.45
CA ILE A 9 -39.29 19.42 -38.41
C ILE A 9 -37.81 19.08 -38.56
N LEU A 10 -37.10 19.73 -39.49
CA LEU A 10 -35.66 19.54 -39.64
C LEU A 10 -34.91 19.90 -38.36
N LEU A 11 -35.24 21.03 -37.74
CA LEU A 11 -34.65 21.46 -36.48
C LEU A 11 -34.92 20.45 -35.37
N LEU A 12 -36.13 19.91 -35.28
CA LEU A 12 -36.51 18.90 -34.30
C LEU A 12 -35.72 17.58 -34.49
N ILE A 13 -35.54 17.14 -35.73
CA ILE A 13 -34.72 15.96 -36.06
C ILE A 13 -33.25 16.21 -35.67
N THR A 14 -32.69 17.38 -36.02
CA THR A 14 -31.32 17.75 -35.64
C THR A 14 -31.14 17.80 -34.13
N LEU A 15 -32.09 18.40 -33.42
CA LEU A 15 -32.09 18.49 -31.95
C LEU A 15 -32.11 17.07 -31.35
N LEU A 16 -32.99 16.21 -31.83
CA LEU A 16 -33.10 14.82 -31.37
C LEU A 16 -31.82 14.01 -31.64
N GLY A 17 -31.25 14.16 -32.84
CA GLY A 17 -29.98 13.54 -33.20
C GLY A 17 -28.83 13.97 -32.27
N SER A 18 -28.71 15.27 -32.01
CA SER A 18 -27.69 15.81 -31.10
C SER A 18 -27.86 15.30 -29.66
N TYR A 19 -29.11 15.24 -29.17
CA TYR A 19 -29.43 14.72 -27.84
C TYR A 19 -29.02 13.25 -27.69
N LEU A 20 -29.35 12.41 -28.67
CA LEU A 20 -28.99 10.98 -28.65
C LEU A 20 -27.48 10.76 -28.63
N VAL A 21 -26.71 11.57 -29.38
CA VAL A 21 -25.25 11.48 -29.39
C VAL A 21 -24.65 11.84 -28.02
N ILE A 22 -25.12 12.92 -27.41
CA ILE A 22 -24.66 13.37 -26.09
C ILE A 22 -24.99 12.31 -25.02
N GLU A 23 -26.21 11.79 -25.02
CA GLU A 23 -26.65 10.79 -24.05
C GLU A 23 -25.87 9.47 -24.21
N ASN A 24 -25.64 9.03 -25.45
CA ASN A 24 -24.83 7.86 -25.73
C ASN A 24 -23.37 8.07 -25.27
N ASN A 25 -22.79 9.24 -25.53
CA ASN A 25 -21.44 9.55 -25.09
C ASN A 25 -21.34 9.58 -23.55
N ARG A 26 -22.36 10.12 -22.86
CA ARG A 26 -22.44 10.10 -21.39
C ARG A 26 -22.47 8.67 -20.85
N ARG A 27 -23.29 7.80 -21.44
CA ARG A 27 -23.35 6.37 -21.07
C ARG A 27 -22.02 5.67 -21.30
N LYS A 28 -21.40 5.87 -22.46
CA LYS A 28 -20.07 5.33 -22.77
C LYS A 28 -19.01 5.79 -21.77
N ALA A 29 -19.02 7.06 -21.38
CA ALA A 29 -18.09 7.59 -20.39
C ALA A 29 -18.27 6.92 -19.01
N VAL A 30 -19.51 6.71 -18.56
CA VAL A 30 -19.80 6.01 -17.30
C VAL A 30 -19.39 4.54 -17.37
N GLU A 31 -19.70 3.86 -18.48
CA GLU A 31 -19.29 2.47 -18.68
C GLU A 31 -17.78 2.30 -18.75
N ALA A 32 -17.06 3.22 -19.42
CA ALA A 32 -15.61 3.22 -19.48
C ALA A 32 -14.98 3.34 -18.09
N LYS A 33 -15.50 4.24 -17.25
CA LYS A 33 -15.06 4.38 -15.85
C LYS A 33 -15.27 3.10 -15.05
N LYS A 34 -16.46 2.48 -15.15
CA LYS A 34 -16.76 1.20 -14.48
C LYS A 34 -15.86 0.06 -14.96
N LYS A 35 -15.60 0.00 -16.28
CA LYS A 35 -14.71 -1.00 -16.87
C LYS A 35 -13.28 -0.83 -16.35
N LEU A 36 -12.77 0.40 -16.30
CA LEU A 36 -11.43 0.69 -15.77
C LEU A 36 -11.31 0.30 -14.30
N PHE A 37 -12.31 0.65 -13.49
CA PHE A 37 -12.37 0.27 -12.08
C PHE A 37 -12.32 -1.26 -11.90
N ASN A 38 -13.20 -1.99 -12.60
CA ASN A 38 -13.24 -3.45 -12.51
C ASN A 38 -11.96 -4.11 -13.04
N ALA A 39 -11.34 -3.54 -14.08
CA ALA A 39 -10.07 -4.01 -14.60
C ALA A 39 -8.97 -3.90 -13.54
N ARG A 40 -8.85 -2.75 -12.88
CA ARG A 40 -7.88 -2.54 -11.79
C ARG A 40 -8.12 -3.48 -10.61
N VAL A 41 -9.36 -3.64 -10.16
CA VAL A 41 -9.70 -4.60 -9.08
C VAL A 41 -9.26 -6.02 -9.45
N THR A 42 -9.51 -6.41 -10.70
CA THR A 42 -9.14 -7.73 -11.23
C THR A 42 -7.62 -7.89 -11.29
N GLU A 43 -6.91 -6.86 -11.76
CA GLU A 43 -5.45 -6.82 -11.82
C GLU A 43 -4.83 -7.02 -10.44
N VAL A 44 -5.27 -6.25 -9.45
CA VAL A 44 -4.79 -6.33 -8.06
C VAL A 44 -5.05 -7.71 -7.46
N THR A 45 -6.26 -8.25 -7.66
CA THR A 45 -6.64 -9.57 -7.16
C THR A 45 -5.80 -10.67 -7.82
N ASN A 46 -5.54 -10.56 -9.11
CA ASN A 46 -4.71 -11.53 -9.85
C ASN A 46 -3.24 -11.42 -9.46
N ASN A 47 -2.72 -10.22 -9.24
CA ASN A 47 -1.35 -10.00 -8.75
C ASN A 47 -1.16 -10.66 -7.38
N LEU A 48 -2.08 -10.40 -6.44
CA LEU A 48 -2.06 -11.06 -5.13
C LEU A 48 -2.07 -12.59 -5.27
N LYS A 49 -2.96 -13.14 -6.10
CA LYS A 49 -3.03 -14.58 -6.33
C LYS A 49 -1.71 -15.14 -6.90
N ALA A 50 -1.12 -14.47 -7.88
CA ALA A 50 0.16 -14.88 -8.48
C ALA A 50 1.27 -14.91 -7.42
N LYS A 51 1.40 -13.86 -6.61
CA LYS A 51 2.41 -13.77 -5.55
C LYS A 51 2.21 -14.78 -4.44
N LEU A 52 0.97 -15.05 -4.03
CA LEU A 52 0.68 -16.11 -3.06
C LEU A 52 1.07 -17.51 -3.58
N ASN A 53 0.91 -17.76 -4.89
CA ASN A 53 1.40 -19.01 -5.49
C ASN A 53 2.93 -19.07 -5.46
N GLU A 54 3.63 -17.98 -5.82
CA GLU A 54 5.10 -17.91 -5.72
C GLU A 54 5.59 -18.20 -4.28
N PHE A 55 4.91 -17.64 -3.27
CA PHE A 55 5.21 -17.90 -1.85
C PHE A 55 4.93 -19.35 -1.44
N SER A 56 3.91 -19.96 -2.02
CA SER A 56 3.62 -21.38 -1.83
C SER A 56 4.68 -22.27 -2.47
N ASP A 57 5.12 -21.95 -3.69
CA ASP A 57 6.18 -22.68 -4.40
C ASP A 57 7.52 -22.54 -3.68
N ALA A 58 7.76 -21.37 -3.12
CA ALA A 58 8.91 -21.14 -2.25
C ALA A 58 8.85 -22.01 -0.99
N LYS A 59 7.71 -22.59 -0.59
CA LYS A 59 7.42 -23.34 0.66
C LYS A 59 7.33 -22.49 1.93
N ILE A 60 7.03 -21.20 1.84
CA ILE A 60 6.79 -20.36 3.03
C ILE A 60 5.31 -20.32 3.42
N LEU A 61 4.44 -20.53 2.44
CA LEU A 61 2.99 -20.53 2.63
C LEU A 61 2.43 -21.90 2.23
N ARG A 62 1.50 -22.44 3.01
CA ARG A 62 0.82 -23.69 2.65
C ARG A 62 -0.24 -23.40 1.57
N PRO A 63 -0.42 -24.26 0.55
CA PRO A 63 -1.43 -24.05 -0.50
C PRO A 63 -2.86 -23.82 0.03
N LYS A 64 -3.22 -24.46 1.16
CA LYS A 64 -4.51 -24.29 1.82
C LYS A 64 -4.80 -22.84 2.22
N TYR A 65 -3.76 -22.05 2.47
CA TYR A 65 -3.88 -20.68 2.95
C TYR A 65 -4.00 -19.64 1.82
N ILE A 66 -3.65 -20.00 0.58
CA ILE A 66 -3.75 -19.12 -0.58
C ILE A 66 -5.19 -18.61 -0.74
N ALA A 67 -6.18 -19.51 -0.71
CA ALA A 67 -7.58 -19.13 -0.83
C ALA A 67 -8.01 -18.20 0.31
N ARG A 68 -7.55 -18.44 1.54
CA ARG A 68 -7.89 -17.63 2.72
C ARG A 68 -7.32 -16.23 2.64
N THR A 69 -6.09 -16.08 2.17
CA THR A 69 -5.46 -14.76 1.97
C THR A 69 -6.06 -14.03 0.78
N GLN A 70 -6.46 -14.74 -0.29
CA GLN A 70 -7.11 -14.13 -1.45
C GLN A 70 -8.47 -13.50 -1.12
N VAL A 71 -9.20 -14.05 -0.14
CA VAL A 71 -10.48 -13.51 0.32
C VAL A 71 -10.37 -12.06 0.81
N ILE A 72 -9.18 -11.63 1.29
CA ILE A 72 -8.93 -10.24 1.69
C ILE A 72 -9.24 -9.28 0.54
N ALA A 73 -8.80 -9.58 -0.68
CA ALA A 73 -9.06 -8.77 -1.86
C ALA A 73 -10.50 -8.93 -2.35
N SER A 74 -11.01 -10.17 -2.36
CA SER A 74 -12.35 -10.48 -2.91
C SER A 74 -13.50 -9.90 -2.08
N ASN A 75 -13.36 -9.82 -0.75
CA ASN A 75 -14.41 -9.29 0.13
C ASN A 75 -14.34 -7.77 0.32
N PHE A 76 -13.27 -7.10 -0.11
CA PHE A 76 -13.06 -5.68 0.19
C PHE A 76 -14.23 -4.81 -0.32
N PHE A 77 -14.60 -4.94 -1.59
CA PHE A 77 -15.70 -4.17 -2.19
C PHE A 77 -17.09 -4.75 -1.91
N VAL A 78 -17.19 -5.89 -1.23
CA VAL A 78 -18.46 -6.37 -0.67
C VAL A 78 -18.86 -5.50 0.51
N VAL A 79 -17.88 -5.01 1.28
CA VAL A 79 -18.11 -4.27 2.53
C VAL A 79 -17.75 -2.79 2.43
N GLN A 80 -16.89 -2.41 1.47
CA GLN A 80 -16.51 -1.03 1.19
C GLN A 80 -17.22 -0.48 -0.05
N PRO A 81 -17.54 0.83 -0.08
CA PRO A 81 -18.11 1.45 -1.26
C PRO A 81 -17.11 1.45 -2.43
N HIS A 82 -17.64 1.32 -3.65
CA HIS A 82 -16.87 1.30 -4.89
C HIS A 82 -16.45 2.72 -5.29
N THR A 83 -15.39 3.21 -4.65
CA THR A 83 -14.80 4.54 -4.88
C THR A 83 -13.34 4.40 -5.26
N ASP A 84 -12.82 5.33 -6.06
CA ASP A 84 -11.41 5.33 -6.48
C ASP A 84 -10.43 5.39 -5.29
N GLU A 85 -10.78 6.10 -4.22
CA GLU A 85 -9.98 6.17 -2.98
C GLU A 85 -9.82 4.80 -2.31
N ASN A 86 -10.91 4.06 -2.17
CA ASN A 86 -10.88 2.70 -1.62
C ASN A 86 -10.14 1.72 -2.53
N LEU A 87 -10.19 1.90 -3.85
CA LEU A 87 -9.39 1.11 -4.79
C LEU A 87 -7.90 1.37 -4.61
N LEU A 88 -7.50 2.64 -4.53
CA LEU A 88 -6.11 3.02 -4.24
C LEU A 88 -5.65 2.46 -2.89
N TYR A 89 -6.54 2.46 -1.90
CA TYR A 89 -6.23 1.88 -0.59
C TYR A 89 -6.05 0.37 -0.64
N LEU A 90 -6.91 -0.35 -1.36
CA LEU A 90 -6.78 -1.79 -1.56
C LEU A 90 -5.46 -2.14 -2.25
N GLU A 91 -5.11 -1.39 -3.29
CA GLU A 91 -3.82 -1.49 -3.98
C GLU A 91 -2.66 -1.34 -3.01
N GLY A 92 -2.64 -0.26 -2.22
CA GLY A 92 -1.57 -0.01 -1.27
C GLY A 92 -1.44 -1.05 -0.15
N ILE A 93 -2.57 -1.56 0.38
CA ILE A 93 -2.53 -2.63 1.39
C ILE A 93 -1.99 -3.93 0.80
N ILE A 94 -2.45 -4.31 -0.39
CA ILE A 94 -2.03 -5.56 -1.03
C ILE A 94 -0.56 -5.47 -1.42
N GLU A 95 -0.12 -4.34 -1.96
CA GLU A 95 1.29 -4.08 -2.25
C GLU A 95 2.13 -4.12 -0.97
N SER A 96 1.67 -3.50 0.12
CA SER A 96 2.35 -3.54 1.42
C SER A 96 2.49 -4.96 1.96
N LEU A 97 1.44 -5.79 1.85
CA LEU A 97 1.47 -7.19 2.24
C LEU A 97 2.49 -7.98 1.40
N ILE A 98 2.41 -7.86 0.06
CA ILE A 98 3.31 -8.55 -0.86
C ILE A 98 4.77 -8.13 -0.60
N SER A 99 5.02 -6.83 -0.52
CA SER A 99 6.35 -6.25 -0.28
C SER A 99 6.92 -6.71 1.06
N THR A 100 6.11 -6.71 2.12
CA THR A 100 6.53 -7.19 3.44
C THR A 100 6.94 -8.67 3.39
N ILE A 101 6.11 -9.53 2.80
CA ILE A 101 6.43 -10.96 2.70
C ILE A 101 7.66 -11.19 1.82
N SER A 102 7.77 -10.47 0.70
CA SER A 102 8.94 -10.55 -0.19
C SER A 102 10.23 -10.09 0.49
N SER A 103 10.19 -9.01 1.25
CA SER A 103 11.34 -8.49 2.01
C SER A 103 11.77 -9.47 3.10
N GLU A 104 10.82 -9.98 3.89
CA GLU A 104 11.11 -10.96 4.92
C GLU A 104 11.64 -12.27 4.32
N LEU A 105 11.07 -12.74 3.20
CA LEU A 105 11.59 -13.89 2.48
C LEU A 105 13.04 -13.64 2.02
N ALA A 106 13.35 -12.46 1.50
CA ALA A 106 14.71 -12.07 1.13
C ALA A 106 15.68 -12.14 2.32
N LYS A 107 15.28 -11.61 3.49
CA LYS A 107 16.05 -11.68 4.74
C LYS A 107 16.30 -13.13 5.18
N THR A 108 15.31 -14.01 5.07
CA THR A 108 15.48 -15.43 5.45
C THR A 108 16.51 -16.20 4.61
N TYR A 109 16.78 -15.77 3.37
CA TYR A 109 17.88 -16.37 2.60
C TYR A 109 19.26 -16.01 3.16
N VAL A 110 19.37 -14.89 3.89
CA VAL A 110 20.62 -14.44 4.53
C VAL A 110 20.72 -15.00 5.95
N THR A 111 19.64 -14.98 6.73
CA THR A 111 19.65 -15.41 8.14
C THR A 111 19.41 -16.90 8.32
N GLY A 112 18.84 -17.59 7.32
CA GLY A 112 18.46 -19.00 7.41
C GLY A 112 17.18 -19.27 8.21
N GLU A 113 16.52 -18.23 8.76
CA GLU A 113 15.33 -18.34 9.63
C GLU A 113 14.02 -18.52 8.85
N ARG A 114 14.06 -19.37 7.83
CA ARG A 114 12.94 -19.59 6.91
C ARG A 114 11.71 -20.19 7.59
N ASP A 115 11.93 -21.09 8.56
CA ASP A 115 10.85 -21.73 9.30
C ASP A 115 10.13 -20.75 10.24
N ALA A 116 10.84 -19.79 10.82
CA ALA A 116 10.25 -18.74 11.65
C ALA A 116 9.31 -17.84 10.85
N LEU A 117 9.67 -17.50 9.60
CA LEU A 117 8.78 -16.75 8.70
C LEU A 117 7.53 -17.55 8.33
N ALA A 118 7.68 -18.85 8.07
CA ALA A 118 6.54 -19.72 7.80
C ALA A 118 5.58 -19.80 9.00
N GLU A 119 6.11 -19.85 10.22
CA GLU A 119 5.31 -19.83 11.45
C GLU A 119 4.57 -18.49 11.63
N LYS A 120 5.26 -17.36 11.43
CA LYS A 120 4.62 -16.02 11.45
C LYS A 120 3.51 -15.90 10.41
N LEU A 121 3.72 -16.43 9.20
CA LEU A 121 2.69 -16.47 8.16
C LEU A 121 1.51 -17.37 8.54
N ASP A 122 1.76 -18.48 9.21
CA ASP A 122 0.70 -19.34 9.72
C ASP A 122 -0.15 -18.63 10.78
N TYR A 123 0.46 -17.89 11.71
CA TYR A 123 -0.26 -17.04 12.67
C TYR A 123 -1.04 -15.92 11.98
N PHE A 124 -0.43 -15.23 11.01
CA PHE A 124 -1.11 -14.20 10.22
C PHE A 124 -2.37 -14.74 9.56
N VAL A 125 -2.27 -15.91 8.91
CA VAL A 125 -3.43 -16.54 8.27
C VAL A 125 -4.44 -17.03 9.32
N ALA A 126 -4.00 -17.50 10.47
CA ALA A 126 -4.89 -17.93 11.55
C ALA A 126 -5.76 -16.79 12.07
N ASP A 127 -5.18 -15.59 12.23
CA ASP A 127 -5.87 -14.38 12.67
C ASP A 127 -6.77 -13.74 11.60
N LEU A 128 -6.67 -14.16 10.34
CA LEU A 128 -7.61 -13.70 9.32
C LEU A 128 -9.04 -14.15 9.67
N PRO A 129 -10.04 -13.27 9.48
CA PRO A 129 -11.42 -13.62 9.73
C PRO A 129 -11.86 -14.88 8.98
N GLN A 130 -12.57 -15.78 9.66
CA GLN A 130 -13.10 -17.01 9.04
C GLN A 130 -14.43 -16.78 8.34
N THR A 131 -15.17 -15.74 8.74
CA THR A 131 -16.48 -15.41 8.19
C THR A 131 -16.41 -14.12 7.38
N GLY A 132 -17.12 -14.09 6.26
CA GLY A 132 -17.16 -12.91 5.37
C GLY A 132 -17.60 -11.62 6.07
N ILE A 133 -18.48 -11.72 7.07
CA ILE A 133 -19.05 -10.59 7.82
C ILE A 133 -17.99 -9.86 8.66
N ALA A 134 -16.94 -10.56 9.09
CA ALA A 134 -15.88 -9.97 9.90
C ALA A 134 -14.84 -9.18 9.08
N TYR A 135 -14.91 -9.23 7.74
CA TYR A 135 -14.15 -8.35 6.85
C TYR A 135 -14.79 -6.95 6.77
N ASN A 136 -14.80 -6.22 7.89
CA ASN A 136 -15.42 -4.89 7.98
C ASN A 136 -14.39 -3.75 7.83
N HIS A 137 -14.87 -2.50 7.88
CA HIS A 137 -14.01 -1.31 7.78
C HIS A 137 -12.89 -1.31 8.83
N GLY A 138 -13.20 -1.67 10.08
CA GLY A 138 -12.21 -1.75 11.16
C GLY A 138 -11.14 -2.81 10.89
N PHE A 139 -11.52 -3.96 10.31
CA PHE A 139 -10.55 -4.97 9.90
C PHE A 139 -9.55 -4.40 8.89
N TYR A 140 -10.02 -3.76 7.81
CA TYR A 140 -9.12 -3.26 6.77
C TYR A 140 -8.28 -2.06 7.22
N ARG A 141 -8.78 -1.21 8.14
CA ARG A 141 -8.11 0.02 8.54
C ARG A 141 -7.20 -0.11 9.76
N GLU A 142 -7.52 -1.02 10.66
CA GLU A 142 -6.84 -1.15 11.95
C GLU A 142 -6.13 -2.50 12.08
N ILE A 143 -6.87 -3.59 11.84
CA ILE A 143 -6.39 -4.95 12.11
C ILE A 143 -5.38 -5.38 11.04
N LEU A 144 -5.77 -5.37 9.76
CA LEU A 144 -4.95 -5.87 8.66
C LEU A 144 -3.59 -5.15 8.53
N PRO A 145 -3.50 -3.81 8.61
CA PRO A 145 -2.20 -3.13 8.61
C PRO A 145 -1.35 -3.50 9.83
N SER A 146 -1.95 -3.72 10.99
CA SER A 146 -1.25 -4.13 12.20
C SER A 146 -0.69 -5.56 12.07
N LEU A 147 -1.48 -6.48 11.51
CA LEU A 147 -1.04 -7.84 11.20
C LEU A 147 0.13 -7.84 10.19
N ILE A 148 0.07 -6.98 9.17
CA ILE A 148 1.18 -6.83 8.21
C ILE A 148 2.45 -6.35 8.92
N LYS A 149 2.35 -5.41 9.87
CA LYS A 149 3.51 -4.95 10.64
C LYS A 149 4.10 -6.05 11.54
N ILE A 150 3.26 -6.94 12.09
CA ILE A 150 3.74 -8.06 12.91
C ILE A 150 4.54 -9.08 12.08
N LEU A 151 4.26 -9.20 10.79
CA LEU A 151 5.06 -10.03 9.87
C LEU A 151 6.49 -9.50 9.70
N GLN A 152 6.71 -8.19 9.88
CA GLN A 152 8.05 -7.61 9.79
C GLN A 152 8.89 -8.08 10.97
N SER A 153 10.03 -8.69 10.68
CA SER A 153 11.03 -8.96 11.71
C SER A 153 11.66 -7.63 12.15
N PRO A 154 12.17 -7.52 13.39
CA PRO A 154 12.96 -6.35 13.78
C PRO A 154 14.00 -6.14 12.69
N GLU A 155 14.02 -4.95 12.09
CA GLU A 155 15.03 -4.58 11.12
C GLU A 155 16.39 -4.97 11.73
N LEU A 156 17.16 -5.80 11.02
CA LEU A 156 18.60 -5.72 11.18
C LEU A 156 18.88 -4.25 10.94
N GLN A 157 19.14 -3.50 12.02
CA GLN A 157 19.45 -2.08 11.92
C GLN A 157 20.68 -2.00 11.03
N ASN A 158 20.47 -1.77 9.74
CA ASN A 158 21.49 -1.16 8.92
C ASN A 158 21.67 0.21 9.55
N ASN A 159 22.79 0.34 10.28
CA ASN A 159 23.34 1.61 10.71
C ASN A 159 23.71 2.44 9.47
N ASP A 160 22.71 2.93 8.74
CA ASP A 160 22.87 3.93 7.69
C ASP A 160 22.22 5.25 8.16
N ASN A 161 22.37 5.55 9.45
CA ASN A 161 22.15 6.89 10.00
C ASN A 161 23.43 7.37 10.68
N GLU A 162 24.52 7.49 9.91
CA GLU A 162 25.55 8.47 10.23
C GLU A 162 25.56 9.56 9.15
N ASP A 163 25.07 10.70 9.60
CA ASP A 163 25.65 12.01 9.35
C ASP A 163 25.39 12.68 7.99
N TYR A 164 24.23 13.33 7.88
CA TYR A 164 24.15 14.64 7.24
C TYR A 164 23.31 15.58 8.10
N SER A 165 23.96 16.21 9.08
CA SER A 165 23.46 17.46 9.65
C SER A 165 24.62 18.40 9.99
N ASN A 166 24.63 19.52 9.27
CA ASN A 166 25.32 20.79 9.55
C ASN A 166 26.81 20.87 9.22
N ALA A 167 27.09 21.06 7.92
CA ALA A 167 28.25 21.83 7.49
C ALA A 167 28.00 23.32 7.77
N THR A 168 28.57 23.75 8.90
CA THR A 168 28.77 25.11 9.40
C THR A 168 29.24 26.11 8.33
N GLU A 169 28.49 27.19 8.13
CA GLU A 169 28.98 28.44 7.51
C GLU A 169 29.94 29.16 8.46
N GLN A 170 30.98 29.73 7.84
CA GLN A 170 32.23 30.17 8.44
C GLN A 170 32.16 31.57 9.08
N THR A 171 32.76 31.66 10.28
CA THR A 171 33.71 32.69 10.77
C THR A 171 33.34 34.18 10.70
N GLU A 172 33.24 34.84 11.87
CA GLU A 172 33.82 36.18 12.04
C GLU A 172 34.16 36.56 13.51
N ILE A 173 35.42 36.99 13.69
CA ILE A 173 36.03 37.96 14.65
C ILE A 173 36.05 37.77 16.19
N THR A 174 37.21 37.28 16.67
CA THR A 174 38.20 37.91 17.62
C THR A 174 37.84 38.23 19.11
N PRO A 175 38.75 37.98 20.09
CA PRO A 175 38.46 37.82 21.53
C PRO A 175 38.81 39.06 22.40
N PRO A 176 38.54 39.04 23.72
CA PRO A 176 39.65 39.26 24.66
C PRO A 176 39.61 38.54 26.06
N ILE A 177 40.80 38.08 26.48
CA ILE A 177 41.48 38.32 27.80
C ILE A 177 41.07 37.49 29.05
N SER A 178 41.92 36.46 29.34
CA SER A 178 42.77 36.25 30.55
C SER A 178 42.17 35.76 31.92
N PRO A 179 43.00 35.26 32.88
CA PRO A 179 42.97 33.88 33.42
C PRO A 179 42.85 33.91 34.99
N PRO A 180 43.45 33.04 35.83
CA PRO A 180 43.82 31.61 35.80
C PRO A 180 43.24 30.83 37.03
N LYS A 181 43.45 29.51 37.13
CA LYS A 181 44.04 28.89 38.34
C LYS A 181 44.53 27.46 38.09
N ILE A 182 45.82 27.31 38.37
CA ILE A 182 46.59 26.08 38.47
C ILE A 182 46.29 25.49 39.86
N ASP A 183 46.09 24.17 39.95
CA ASP A 183 46.54 23.42 41.12
C ASP A 183 47.22 22.13 40.65
N THR A 184 48.54 22.17 40.79
CA THR A 184 49.48 21.08 40.64
C THR A 184 49.30 20.14 41.82
N GLN A 185 48.97 18.86 41.60
CA GLN A 185 49.23 17.85 42.62
C GLN A 185 50.68 17.37 42.47
N GLU A 186 51.46 17.71 43.49
CA GLU A 186 52.84 17.30 43.66
C GLU A 186 52.98 15.78 43.85
N ILE A 187 54.05 15.33 43.25
CA ILE A 187 54.79 14.09 43.43
C ILE A 187 55.18 13.96 44.92
N ASN A 188 54.98 12.80 45.53
CA ASN A 188 55.88 12.37 46.59
C ASN A 188 56.12 10.86 46.54
N LEU A 189 57.41 10.56 46.66
CA LEU A 189 58.08 9.29 46.46
C LEU A 189 58.37 8.69 47.84
N ALA A 190 57.98 7.43 48.07
CA ALA A 190 58.61 6.49 49.01
C ALA A 190 58.04 5.08 48.80
#